data_AF-A0A378LBJ0-F1
#
_entry.id   AF-A0A378LBJ0-F1
#
_cell.length_a   1.000
_cell.length_b   1.000
_cell.length_c   1.000
_cell.angle_alpha   90.00
_cell.angle_beta   90.00
_cell.angle_gamma   90.00
#
_symmetry.space_group_name_H-M   'P 1'
#
loop_
_entity.id
_entity.type
_entity.pdbx_description
1 polymer ?
#
loop_
_entity_poly.entity_id
_entity_poly.type
_entity_poly.pdbx_seq_one_letter_code
_entity_poly.pdbx_strand_id
1 'polypeptide(L)'
;MKTKTFFGQVSKHEHRGHKHRSEYPRRVLSFVEKEKWHTTTIPSIPKYFESFKKMFSTSYDTFPRIAESIEKQNKGRFIYRGMSLAELTNILRNTKFISSPKQKKQDHFDIAEHVVANNSSRFLGLTPSLLLGGTYASMSSIIPSNGAIIQTNLPPFFIDPKELLGTHPELYQRYHQRKEGDERATDTTNFQGISDVTETTAKNTEITMISNFGKTYVGLGMHDVKSIHLLTIPGEILRKWTSIKTPLHEISFENPDYKPRVCAIKTGFVAHDNYLKEEFDLVNRRNIDMGLIPPEGRVITLHEAEELAQSGLLEQINDAFASDNTYVFSHVPSTIPVNDIEGITKFITETIASLPNVKRVGPVIEEITDEEPQGPKKD
;
A
#
# COMPACT_ATOMS: atom_id res chain seq x y z
N MET A 1 -0.65 -44.61 14.30
CA MET A 1 -0.25 -43.28 14.81
C MET A 1 -1.18 -42.25 14.19
N LYS A 2 -2.02 -41.60 15.00
CA LYS A 2 -2.96 -40.57 14.56
C LYS A 2 -2.44 -39.23 15.09
N THR A 3 -1.90 -38.40 14.22
CA THR A 3 -1.56 -37.00 14.53
C THR A 3 -2.86 -36.21 14.57
N LYS A 4 -3.29 -35.80 15.77
CA LYS A 4 -4.38 -34.83 15.94
C LYS A 4 -3.77 -33.43 15.90
N THR A 5 -4.03 -32.70 14.83
CA THR A 5 -3.74 -31.26 14.77
C THR A 5 -4.75 -30.55 15.66
N PHE A 6 -4.31 -30.08 16.82
CA PHE A 6 -5.09 -29.24 17.71
C PHE A 6 -5.07 -27.81 17.17
N PHE A 7 -6.10 -27.41 16.41
CA PHE A 7 -6.45 -26.00 16.32
C PHE A 7 -7.20 -25.64 17.60
N GLY A 8 -6.41 -25.35 18.64
CA GLY A 8 -6.91 -24.82 19.89
C GLY A 8 -7.66 -23.52 19.65
N GLN A 9 -8.79 -23.38 20.35
CA GLN A 9 -9.58 -22.16 20.46
C GLN A 9 -8.67 -20.93 20.46
N VAL A 10 -8.91 -20.04 19.49
CA VAL A 10 -8.36 -18.68 19.46
C VAL A 10 -8.68 -18.04 20.80
N SER A 11 -7.67 -17.96 21.66
CA SER A 11 -7.78 -17.14 22.86
C SER A 11 -8.08 -15.73 22.35
N LYS A 12 -9.13 -15.11 22.91
CA LYS A 12 -9.30 -13.67 22.81
C LYS A 12 -8.09 -13.06 23.51
N HIS A 13 -6.99 -12.92 22.77
CA HIS A 13 -5.86 -12.15 23.22
C HIS A 13 -6.33 -10.71 23.30
N GLU A 14 -6.73 -10.32 24.51
CA GLU A 14 -6.66 -8.94 24.94
C GLU A 14 -5.33 -8.36 24.47
N HIS A 15 -5.41 -7.27 23.71
CA HIS A 15 -4.29 -6.45 23.30
C HIS A 15 -3.40 -6.14 24.52
N ARG A 16 -2.36 -6.96 24.74
CA ARG A 16 -1.29 -6.67 25.70
C ARG A 16 -0.63 -5.37 25.22
N GLY A 17 -0.79 -4.35 26.06
CA GLY A 17 -0.54 -2.97 25.70
C GLY A 17 0.87 -2.66 25.22
N HIS A 18 0.96 -2.04 24.04
CA HIS A 18 2.14 -1.30 23.62
C HIS A 18 2.23 0.01 24.40
N LYS A 19 2.93 -0.01 25.54
CA LYS A 19 3.23 1.17 26.37
C LYS A 19 4.50 1.92 25.94
N HIS A 20 5.01 1.69 24.73
CA HIS A 20 5.89 2.62 24.03
C HIS A 20 5.19 3.09 22.76
N ARG A 21 4.46 4.21 22.87
CA ARG A 21 4.05 4.96 21.67
C ARG A 21 5.35 5.38 20.99
N SER A 22 5.60 4.86 19.78
CA SER A 22 6.72 5.25 18.93
C SER A 22 6.92 6.77 18.99
N GLU A 23 8.13 7.21 19.34
CA GLU A 23 8.46 8.64 19.43
C GLU A 23 8.54 9.28 18.04
N TYR A 24 8.80 8.47 17.01
CA TYR A 24 8.95 8.90 15.63
C TYR A 24 7.77 9.73 15.10
N PRO A 25 6.51 9.24 15.07
CA PRO A 25 5.39 10.01 14.53
C PRO A 25 5.15 11.30 15.31
N ARG A 26 5.40 11.30 16.64
CA ARG A 26 5.27 12.51 17.48
C ARG A 26 6.35 13.53 17.19
N ARG A 27 7.61 13.10 16.99
CA ARG A 27 8.73 13.97 16.65
C ARG A 27 8.50 14.65 15.32
N VAL A 28 8.10 13.89 14.30
CA VAL A 28 7.77 14.46 12.98
C VAL A 28 6.59 15.41 13.11
N LEU A 29 5.48 14.98 13.73
CA LEU A 29 4.29 15.81 13.89
C LEU A 29 4.61 17.12 14.62
N SER A 30 5.39 17.06 15.70
CA SER A 30 5.80 18.23 16.47
C SER A 30 6.62 19.19 15.62
N PHE A 31 7.51 18.68 14.75
CA PHE A 31 8.26 19.54 13.83
C PHE A 31 7.31 20.25 12.86
N VAL A 32 6.41 19.51 12.20
CA VAL A 32 5.53 20.10 11.18
C VAL A 32 4.51 21.08 11.79
N GLU A 33 4.04 20.83 13.00
CA GLU A 33 3.14 21.72 13.75
C GLU A 33 3.86 22.95 14.33
N LYS A 34 5.02 22.76 14.99
CA LYS A 34 5.80 23.84 15.63
C LYS A 34 6.33 24.82 14.59
N GLU A 35 6.84 24.31 13.47
CA GLU A 35 7.33 25.12 12.37
C GLU A 35 6.19 25.69 11.53
N LYS A 36 4.91 25.46 11.89
CA LYS A 36 3.71 25.94 11.16
C LYS A 36 3.79 25.66 9.66
N TRP A 37 4.14 24.44 9.27
CA TRP A 37 4.18 24.05 7.86
C TRP A 37 2.78 23.79 7.29
N HIS A 38 1.77 23.57 8.14
CA HIS A 38 0.40 23.19 7.75
C HIS A 38 -0.63 24.34 7.63
N THR A 39 -0.31 25.58 8.02
CA THR A 39 -1.33 26.63 8.14
C THR A 39 -1.73 27.20 6.78
N THR A 40 -2.82 26.66 6.20
CA THR A 40 -3.50 27.14 4.99
C THR A 40 -4.62 28.15 5.26
N THR A 41 -4.91 28.49 6.51
CA THR A 41 -5.94 29.47 6.87
C THR A 41 -5.36 30.90 7.00
N ILE A 42 -5.26 31.63 5.87
CA ILE A 42 -5.41 33.09 5.62
C ILE A 42 -4.69 34.12 6.55
N PRO A 43 -4.16 35.27 6.08
CA PRO A 43 -3.31 35.58 4.94
C PRO A 43 -1.99 36.15 5.50
N SER A 44 -1.13 35.35 6.12
CA SER A 44 0.24 35.82 6.28
C SER A 44 0.94 35.54 4.95
N ILE A 45 0.96 36.59 4.13
CA ILE A 45 1.82 36.80 2.96
C ILE A 45 3.31 36.37 3.18
N PRO A 46 3.91 36.18 4.39
CA PRO A 46 5.32 35.77 4.50
C PRO A 46 5.68 34.38 3.94
N LYS A 47 4.93 33.31 4.24
CA LYS A 47 5.44 31.94 3.97
C LYS A 47 5.27 31.47 2.54
N TYR A 48 4.16 31.82 1.89
CA TYR A 48 4.04 31.60 0.46
C TYR A 48 5.14 32.39 -0.27
N PHE A 49 5.41 33.64 0.13
CA PHE A 49 6.54 34.39 -0.42
C PHE A 49 7.90 33.73 -0.14
N GLU A 50 8.09 33.05 0.99
CA GLU A 50 9.29 32.26 1.25
C GLU A 50 9.41 31.05 0.31
N SER A 51 8.35 30.25 0.15
CA SER A 51 8.34 29.12 -0.82
C SER A 51 8.57 29.62 -2.24
N PHE A 52 7.93 30.72 -2.64
CA PHE A 52 8.16 31.37 -3.92
C PHE A 52 9.59 31.87 -4.04
N LYS A 53 10.09 32.66 -3.08
CA LYS A 53 11.45 33.20 -3.08
C LYS A 53 12.46 32.06 -3.21
N LYS A 54 12.29 30.97 -2.47
CA LYS A 54 13.16 29.78 -2.51
C LYS A 54 13.12 29.11 -3.88
N MET A 55 11.94 28.95 -4.47
CA MET A 55 11.75 28.37 -5.80
C MET A 55 12.37 29.21 -6.92
N PHE A 56 12.24 30.54 -6.84
CA PHE A 56 12.79 31.47 -7.83
C PHE A 56 14.28 31.78 -7.60
N SER A 57 14.80 31.65 -6.37
CA SER A 57 16.22 31.88 -6.06
C SER A 57 17.10 30.66 -6.31
N THR A 58 16.50 29.47 -6.44
CA THR A 58 17.26 28.24 -6.63
C THR A 58 17.61 28.09 -8.12
N SER A 59 18.91 27.91 -8.40
CA SER A 59 19.44 27.90 -9.77
C SER A 59 19.45 26.51 -10.43
N TYR A 60 19.35 25.44 -9.64
CA TYR A 60 19.43 24.07 -10.15
C TYR A 60 18.39 23.16 -9.49
N ASP A 61 17.77 22.33 -10.32
CA ASP A 61 16.86 21.29 -9.87
C ASP A 61 17.66 20.06 -9.39
N THR A 62 17.71 19.84 -8.07
CA THR A 62 18.50 18.77 -7.45
C THR A 62 17.70 17.52 -7.14
N PHE A 63 16.37 17.60 -7.11
CA PHE A 63 15.52 16.51 -6.66
C PHE A 63 15.55 15.27 -7.57
N PRO A 64 15.60 15.39 -8.92
CA PRO A 64 15.79 14.23 -9.78
C PRO A 64 17.05 13.42 -9.43
N ARG A 65 18.16 14.10 -9.08
CA ARG A 65 19.40 13.43 -8.67
C ARG A 65 19.28 12.76 -7.30
N ILE A 66 18.57 13.40 -6.36
CA ILE A 66 18.27 12.81 -5.05
C ILE A 66 17.39 11.57 -5.22
N ALA A 67 16.34 11.67 -6.03
CA ALA A 67 15.45 10.56 -6.34
C ALA A 67 16.19 9.40 -6.99
N GLU A 68 16.97 9.66 -8.03
CA GLU A 68 17.77 8.63 -8.69
C GLU A 68 18.77 7.97 -7.73
N SER A 69 19.42 8.75 -6.85
CA SER A 69 20.34 8.20 -5.84
C SER A 69 19.63 7.27 -4.86
N ILE A 70 18.48 7.69 -4.32
CA ILE A 70 17.67 6.90 -3.39
C ILE A 70 17.13 5.64 -4.08
N GLU A 71 16.61 5.75 -5.30
CA GLU A 71 16.05 4.61 -6.04
C GLU A 71 17.13 3.58 -6.41
N LYS A 72 18.31 4.04 -6.88
CA LYS A 72 19.44 3.16 -7.24
C LYS A 72 19.97 2.38 -6.04
N GLN A 73 20.08 3.01 -4.87
CA GLN A 73 20.55 2.35 -3.65
C GLN A 73 19.58 1.26 -3.18
N ASN A 74 18.28 1.41 -3.49
CA ASN A 74 17.24 0.61 -2.88
C ASN A 74 16.65 -0.47 -3.79
N LYS A 75 17.11 -0.61 -5.05
CA LYS A 75 16.72 -1.68 -5.99
C LYS A 75 15.20 -1.97 -6.07
N GLY A 76 14.35 -0.95 -5.93
CA GLY A 76 12.89 -1.12 -5.95
C GLY A 76 12.28 -1.75 -4.69
N ARG A 77 13.01 -1.80 -3.57
CA ARG A 77 12.55 -2.33 -2.27
C ARG A 77 11.43 -1.50 -1.64
N PHE A 78 11.37 -0.22 -1.96
CA PHE A 78 10.45 0.72 -1.34
C PHE A 78 9.42 1.24 -2.32
N ILE A 79 8.29 1.63 -1.77
CA ILE A 79 7.28 2.41 -2.47
C ILE A 79 7.12 3.75 -1.78
N TYR A 80 6.57 4.69 -2.53
CA TYR A 80 6.52 6.08 -2.18
C TYR A 80 5.11 6.60 -2.29
N ARG A 81 4.75 7.51 -1.38
CA ARG A 81 3.50 8.27 -1.49
C ARG A 81 3.79 9.75 -1.32
N GLY A 82 3.60 10.50 -2.40
CA GLY A 82 3.53 11.95 -2.34
C GLY A 82 2.19 12.41 -1.81
N MET A 83 2.20 13.41 -0.93
CA MET A 83 0.99 13.88 -0.28
C MET A 83 1.08 15.34 0.16
N SER A 84 -0.09 15.92 0.40
CA SER A 84 -0.18 17.18 1.12
C SER A 84 0.30 17.00 2.56
N LEU A 85 0.76 18.09 3.17
CA LEU A 85 1.09 18.03 4.57
C LEU A 85 -0.14 17.74 5.46
N ALA A 86 -1.34 18.21 5.10
CA ALA A 86 -2.55 17.93 5.89
C ALA A 86 -2.84 16.40 5.95
N GLU A 87 -2.59 15.69 4.86
CA GLU A 87 -2.67 14.23 4.83
C GLU A 87 -1.58 13.61 5.71
N LEU A 88 -0.34 14.10 5.63
CA LEU A 88 0.75 13.65 6.51
C LEU A 88 0.36 13.81 8.00
N THR A 89 -0.17 14.96 8.41
CA THR A 89 -0.63 15.17 9.80
C THR A 89 -1.65 14.12 10.21
N ASN A 90 -2.60 13.80 9.32
CA ASN A 90 -3.64 12.82 9.59
C ASN A 90 -3.04 11.43 9.80
N ILE A 91 -2.08 11.03 8.96
CA ILE A 91 -1.37 9.77 9.09
C ILE A 91 -0.58 9.71 10.40
N LEU A 92 0.18 10.77 10.73
CA LEU A 92 1.00 10.83 11.95
C LEU A 92 0.16 10.78 13.23
N ARG A 93 -1.02 11.44 13.24
CA ARG A 93 -1.93 11.44 14.40
C ARG A 93 -2.63 10.10 14.60
N ASN A 94 -3.09 9.49 13.52
CA ASN A 94 -3.85 8.23 13.58
C ASN A 94 -2.96 6.99 13.49
N THR A 95 -1.69 7.15 13.13
CA THR A 95 -0.74 6.07 12.85
C THR A 95 -1.24 5.07 11.80
N LYS A 96 -2.09 5.54 10.88
CA LYS A 96 -2.77 4.75 9.85
C LYS A 96 -2.79 5.52 8.53
N PHE A 97 -2.58 4.80 7.44
CA PHE A 97 -2.64 5.29 6.07
C PHE A 97 -4.09 5.24 5.57
N ILE A 98 -4.91 6.11 6.14
CA ILE A 98 -6.32 6.27 5.77
C ILE A 98 -6.52 7.58 5.01
N SER A 99 -7.48 7.58 4.10
CA SER A 99 -7.91 8.79 3.42
C SER A 99 -8.34 9.86 4.44
N SER A 100 -8.09 11.13 4.12
CA SER A 100 -8.47 12.23 5.01
C SER A 100 -9.99 12.26 5.19
N PRO A 101 -10.52 12.45 6.42
CA PRO A 101 -11.96 12.55 6.67
C PRO A 101 -12.66 13.66 5.86
N LYS A 102 -11.89 14.65 5.40
CA LYS A 102 -12.40 15.77 4.58
C LYS A 102 -12.66 15.37 3.12
N GLN A 103 -12.05 14.29 2.64
CA GLN A 103 -12.30 13.75 1.31
C GLN A 103 -13.49 12.79 1.42
N LYS A 104 -14.65 13.19 0.88
CA LYS A 104 -15.80 12.31 0.77
C LYS A 104 -15.47 11.21 -0.24
N LYS A 105 -14.99 10.09 0.27
CA LYS A 105 -14.71 8.88 -0.50
C LYS A 105 -15.82 7.87 -0.30
N GLN A 106 -16.15 7.13 -1.35
CA GLN A 106 -17.15 6.08 -1.34
C GLN A 106 -16.59 4.80 -0.72
N ASP A 107 -17.48 3.93 -0.26
CA ASP A 107 -17.13 2.63 0.33
C ASP A 107 -17.36 1.52 -0.72
N HIS A 108 -16.32 1.18 -1.49
CA HIS A 108 -16.38 0.15 -2.53
C HIS A 108 -14.99 -0.40 -2.88
N PHE A 109 -14.96 -1.59 -3.50
CA PHE A 109 -13.75 -2.26 -3.99
C PHE A 109 -13.60 -2.22 -5.52
N ASP A 110 -14.26 -1.29 -6.21
CA ASP A 110 -14.11 -1.13 -7.66
C ASP A 110 -12.78 -0.44 -7.99
N ILE A 111 -11.78 -1.25 -8.36
CA ILE A 111 -10.45 -0.75 -8.71
C ILE A 111 -10.44 0.04 -10.01
N ALA A 112 -11.29 -0.30 -10.98
CA ALA A 112 -11.37 0.43 -12.25
C ALA A 112 -11.87 1.86 -12.01
N GLU A 113 -12.90 2.00 -11.18
CA GLU A 113 -13.37 3.31 -10.72
C GLU A 113 -12.31 4.06 -9.92
N HIS A 114 -11.63 3.38 -8.99
CA HIS A 114 -10.60 4.02 -8.17
C HIS A 114 -9.44 4.56 -9.01
N VAL A 115 -8.98 3.85 -10.03
CA VAL A 115 -7.89 4.31 -10.91
C VAL A 115 -8.28 5.61 -11.63
N VAL A 116 -9.54 5.75 -12.03
CA VAL A 116 -10.01 6.89 -12.82
C VAL A 116 -10.42 8.07 -11.93
N ALA A 117 -11.09 7.81 -10.81
CA ALA A 117 -11.72 8.83 -9.97
C ALA A 117 -11.05 9.03 -8.61
N ASN A 118 -10.19 8.10 -8.16
CA ASN A 118 -9.59 8.08 -6.81
C ASN A 118 -10.62 8.29 -5.67
N ASN A 119 -11.82 7.73 -5.86
CA ASN A 119 -12.97 7.98 -4.99
C ASN A 119 -13.19 6.90 -3.93
N SER A 120 -12.54 5.74 -4.01
CA SER A 120 -12.65 4.68 -2.99
C SER A 120 -11.88 4.99 -1.70
N SER A 121 -12.56 4.79 -0.57
CA SER A 121 -11.99 4.83 0.80
C SER A 121 -11.25 3.55 1.18
N ARG A 122 -11.40 2.47 0.39
CA ARG A 122 -10.74 1.16 0.59
C ARG A 122 -9.35 1.09 -0.01
N PHE A 123 -9.02 2.05 -0.87
CA PHE A 123 -7.82 2.03 -1.68
C PHE A 123 -6.96 3.27 -1.47
N LEU A 124 -5.65 3.06 -1.56
CA LEU A 124 -4.65 4.12 -1.51
C LEU A 124 -3.54 3.83 -2.53
N GLY A 125 -3.33 4.75 -3.48
CA GLY A 125 -2.24 4.65 -4.45
C GLY A 125 -0.85 4.89 -3.84
N LEU A 126 0.12 4.06 -4.22
CA LEU A 126 1.55 4.24 -3.94
C LEU A 126 2.33 4.00 -5.22
N THR A 127 3.47 4.65 -5.38
CA THR A 127 4.29 4.54 -6.58
C THR A 127 5.66 3.95 -6.27
N PRO A 128 6.22 3.08 -7.12
CA PRO A 128 7.60 2.64 -6.98
C PRO A 128 8.62 3.73 -7.34
N SER A 129 8.18 4.88 -7.88
CA SER A 129 9.05 6.00 -8.24
C SER A 129 8.89 7.18 -7.27
N LEU A 130 10.01 7.56 -6.64
CA LEU A 130 10.12 8.76 -5.82
C LEU A 130 9.87 10.02 -6.65
N LEU A 131 10.30 10.05 -7.92
CA LEU A 131 10.05 11.19 -8.81
C LEU A 131 8.55 11.38 -9.07
N LEU A 132 7.83 10.28 -9.33
CA LEU A 132 6.38 10.32 -9.48
C LEU A 132 5.69 10.70 -8.16
N GLY A 133 6.19 10.19 -7.03
CA GLY A 133 5.75 10.62 -5.70
C GLY A 133 5.91 12.13 -5.48
N GLY A 134 7.04 12.72 -5.91
CA GLY A 134 7.24 14.16 -5.86
C GLY A 134 6.28 14.95 -6.75
N THR A 135 5.91 14.38 -7.90
CA THR A 135 4.88 14.95 -8.77
C THR A 135 3.52 14.97 -8.08
N TYR A 136 3.13 13.88 -7.41
CA TYR A 136 1.87 13.81 -6.66
C TYR A 136 1.82 14.76 -5.47
N ALA A 137 2.92 14.88 -4.73
CA ALA A 137 3.03 15.90 -3.70
C ALA A 137 2.78 17.28 -4.30
N SER A 138 3.35 17.58 -5.47
CA SER A 138 3.19 18.87 -6.17
C SER A 138 1.78 19.14 -6.68
N MET A 139 1.03 18.10 -7.06
CA MET A 139 -0.36 18.23 -7.49
C MET A 139 -1.33 18.46 -6.33
N SER A 140 -0.88 18.38 -5.08
CA SER A 140 -1.73 18.64 -3.91
C SER A 140 -2.02 20.13 -3.67
N SER A 141 -1.38 21.03 -4.42
CA SER A 141 -1.56 22.48 -4.31
C SER A 141 -1.52 23.19 -5.67
N ILE A 142 -2.26 24.28 -5.81
CA ILE A 142 -2.30 25.09 -7.04
C ILE A 142 -1.04 25.97 -7.17
N ILE A 143 -0.56 26.48 -6.03
CA ILE A 143 0.58 27.40 -5.90
C ILE A 143 1.72 26.73 -5.12
N PRO A 144 2.97 27.24 -5.23
CA PRO A 144 4.07 26.74 -4.44
C PRO A 144 3.73 26.67 -2.95
N SER A 145 3.95 25.51 -2.36
CA SER A 145 3.62 25.25 -0.97
C SER A 145 4.55 24.17 -0.40
N ASN A 146 4.21 23.62 0.75
CA ASN A 146 4.93 22.49 1.31
C ASN A 146 4.16 21.18 1.05
N GLY A 147 4.91 20.10 0.87
CA GLY A 147 4.40 18.74 0.69
C GLY A 147 5.29 17.74 1.41
N ALA A 148 4.93 16.46 1.29
CA ALA A 148 5.74 15.38 1.83
C ALA A 148 5.75 14.18 0.89
N ILE A 149 6.81 13.38 0.99
CA ILE A 149 6.86 12.02 0.48
C ILE A 149 7.15 11.08 1.65
N ILE A 150 6.35 10.03 1.78
CA ILE A 150 6.64 8.92 2.69
C ILE A 150 7.24 7.78 1.88
N GLN A 151 8.35 7.22 2.37
CA GLN A 151 8.98 6.00 1.87
C GLN A 151 8.60 4.83 2.78
N THR A 152 8.04 3.75 2.21
CA THR A 152 7.50 2.62 2.99
C THR A 152 7.85 1.26 2.37
N ASN A 153 7.60 0.21 3.14
CA ASN A 153 7.47 -1.16 2.64
C ASN A 153 6.35 -1.29 1.59
N LEU A 154 6.34 -2.41 0.86
CA LEU A 154 5.14 -2.89 0.17
C LEU A 154 3.97 -3.04 1.14
N PRO A 155 2.72 -2.76 0.73
CA PRO A 155 1.57 -2.90 1.58
C PRO A 155 1.27 -4.39 1.83
N PRO A 156 0.65 -4.76 2.96
CA PRO A 156 0.34 -6.16 3.26
C PRO A 156 -0.53 -6.79 2.18
N PHE A 157 -1.49 -6.02 1.67
CA PHE A 157 -2.40 -6.39 0.60
C PHE A 157 -2.43 -5.27 -0.44
N PHE A 158 -2.21 -5.62 -1.71
CA PHE A 158 -2.25 -4.65 -2.80
C PHE A 158 -2.71 -5.25 -4.12
N ILE A 159 -3.05 -4.36 -5.05
CA ILE A 159 -3.42 -4.64 -6.43
C ILE A 159 -2.47 -3.86 -7.33
N ASP A 160 -2.04 -4.45 -8.44
CA ASP A 160 -1.38 -3.73 -9.53
C ASP A 160 -2.43 -3.48 -10.64
N PRO A 161 -2.98 -2.27 -10.76
CA PRO A 161 -4.06 -2.01 -11.71
C PRO A 161 -3.62 -2.14 -13.17
N LYS A 162 -2.34 -1.89 -13.48
CA LYS A 162 -1.82 -2.01 -14.85
C LYS A 162 -1.67 -3.46 -15.25
N GLU A 163 -1.18 -4.30 -14.35
CA GLU A 163 -1.15 -5.74 -14.54
C GLU A 163 -2.57 -6.32 -14.65
N LEU A 164 -3.48 -5.84 -13.80
CA LEU A 164 -4.87 -6.26 -13.80
C LEU A 164 -5.59 -5.86 -15.10
N LEU A 165 -5.27 -4.73 -15.72
CA LEU A 165 -5.80 -4.37 -17.03
C LEU A 165 -5.44 -5.40 -18.11
N GLY A 166 -4.21 -5.92 -18.07
CA GLY A 166 -3.74 -6.93 -19.03
C GLY A 166 -4.37 -8.30 -18.81
N THR A 167 -4.66 -8.65 -17.56
CA THR A 167 -5.15 -9.99 -17.18
C THR A 167 -6.67 -10.07 -17.05
N HIS A 168 -7.34 -8.98 -16.68
CA HIS A 168 -8.79 -8.85 -16.49
C HIS A 168 -9.38 -7.59 -17.14
N PRO A 169 -9.20 -7.38 -18.46
CA PRO A 169 -9.72 -6.20 -19.16
C PRO A 169 -11.25 -6.05 -19.08
N GLU A 170 -11.99 -7.16 -18.92
CA GLU A 170 -13.46 -7.17 -18.79
C GLU A 170 -13.94 -6.31 -17.61
N LEU A 171 -13.16 -6.27 -16.51
CA LEU A 171 -13.45 -5.43 -15.36
C LEU A 171 -13.50 -3.94 -15.73
N TYR A 172 -12.50 -3.46 -16.48
CA TYR A 172 -12.38 -2.07 -16.90
C TYR A 172 -13.41 -1.71 -17.98
N GLN A 173 -13.71 -2.65 -18.88
CA GLN A 173 -14.75 -2.50 -19.89
C GLN A 173 -16.15 -2.34 -19.26
N ARG A 174 -16.48 -3.15 -18.25
CA ARG A 174 -17.74 -3.00 -17.50
C ARG A 174 -17.84 -1.63 -16.84
N TYR A 175 -16.76 -1.17 -16.18
CA TYR A 175 -16.75 0.15 -15.57
C TYR A 175 -16.93 1.27 -16.62
N HIS A 176 -16.22 1.19 -17.74
CA HIS A 176 -16.34 2.14 -18.85
C HIS A 176 -17.78 2.21 -19.36
N GLN A 177 -18.43 1.07 -19.61
CA GLN A 177 -19.82 1.01 -20.07
C GLN A 177 -20.81 1.61 -19.06
N ARG A 178 -20.64 1.30 -17.76
CA ARG A 178 -21.48 1.88 -16.71
C ARG A 178 -21.32 3.39 -16.64
N LYS A 179 -20.08 3.88 -16.62
CA LYS A 179 -19.77 5.32 -16.56
C LYS A 179 -20.33 6.07 -17.78
N GLU A 180 -20.17 5.51 -18.96
CA GLU A 180 -20.73 6.08 -20.20
C GLU A 180 -22.27 6.13 -20.14
N GLY A 181 -22.91 5.07 -19.64
CA GLY A 181 -24.35 5.03 -19.43
C GLY A 181 -24.84 6.11 -18.46
N ASP A 182 -24.15 6.25 -17.31
CA ASP A 182 -24.49 7.23 -16.28
C ASP A 182 -24.33 8.67 -16.78
N GLU A 183 -23.24 8.97 -17.49
CA GLU A 183 -23.00 10.31 -18.06
C GLU A 183 -23.99 10.65 -19.18
N ARG A 184 -24.32 9.69 -20.06
CA ARG A 184 -25.36 9.90 -21.07
C ARG A 184 -26.74 10.15 -20.48
N ALA A 185 -27.07 9.48 -19.37
CA ALA A 185 -28.35 9.67 -18.68
C ALA A 185 -28.44 11.04 -17.99
N THR A 186 -27.30 11.61 -17.59
CA THR A 186 -27.25 12.88 -16.83
C THR A 186 -27.02 14.11 -17.71
N ASP A 187 -26.28 14.02 -18.81
CA ASP A 187 -25.99 15.13 -19.74
C ASP A 187 -26.28 14.75 -21.20
N THR A 188 -27.57 14.59 -21.50
CA THR A 188 -28.06 14.16 -22.83
C THR A 188 -27.74 15.12 -23.97
N THR A 189 -27.42 16.39 -23.69
CA THR A 189 -27.21 17.43 -24.70
C THR A 189 -25.74 17.79 -24.94
N ASN A 190 -24.83 17.52 -23.99
CA ASN A 190 -23.41 17.87 -24.10
C ASN A 190 -22.43 16.70 -23.88
N PHE A 191 -22.87 15.44 -23.97
CA PHE A 191 -21.98 14.29 -23.84
C PHE A 191 -20.87 14.31 -24.92
N GLN A 192 -19.62 14.57 -24.51
CA GLN A 192 -18.44 14.63 -25.39
C GLN A 192 -17.63 13.31 -25.42
N GLY A 193 -18.13 12.25 -24.78
CA GLY A 193 -17.38 11.01 -24.55
C GLY A 193 -16.72 11.00 -23.16
N ILE A 194 -16.49 9.79 -22.63
CA ILE A 194 -15.75 9.62 -21.37
C ILE A 194 -14.26 9.46 -21.66
N SER A 195 -13.41 9.89 -20.71
CA SER A 195 -11.99 9.59 -20.77
C SER A 195 -11.76 8.07 -20.88
N ASP A 196 -10.83 7.66 -21.73
CA ASP A 196 -10.55 6.23 -21.93
C ASP A 196 -9.97 5.64 -20.63
N VAL A 197 -10.79 4.79 -20.00
CA VAL A 197 -10.48 4.07 -18.76
C VAL A 197 -9.27 3.17 -18.96
N THR A 198 -9.18 2.54 -20.13
CA THR A 198 -8.09 1.63 -20.51
C THR A 198 -6.80 2.43 -20.68
N GLU A 199 -6.84 3.55 -21.40
CA GLU A 199 -5.67 4.43 -21.59
C GLU A 199 -5.17 5.02 -20.25
N THR A 200 -6.11 5.48 -19.42
CA THR A 200 -5.80 6.01 -18.08
C THR A 200 -5.12 4.95 -17.23
N THR A 201 -5.64 3.72 -17.25
CA THR A 201 -5.11 2.59 -16.48
C THR A 201 -3.76 2.11 -17.02
N ALA A 202 -3.57 2.07 -18.34
CA ALA A 202 -2.30 1.65 -18.95
C ALA A 202 -1.13 2.59 -18.62
N LYS A 203 -1.43 3.88 -18.40
CA LYS A 203 -0.50 4.92 -17.94
C LYS A 203 -0.31 4.93 -16.42
N ASN A 204 -1.15 4.22 -15.66
CA ASN A 204 -1.01 4.11 -14.22
C ASN A 204 0.19 3.20 -13.90
N THR A 205 1.17 3.74 -13.18
CA THR A 205 2.35 2.99 -12.70
C THR A 205 2.32 2.79 -11.19
N GLU A 206 1.19 3.08 -10.55
CA GLU A 206 0.99 2.90 -9.12
C GLU A 206 0.63 1.45 -8.81
N ILE A 207 0.98 1.04 -7.60
CA ILE A 207 0.29 -0.06 -6.93
C ILE A 207 -0.79 0.54 -6.03
N THR A 208 -1.89 -0.18 -5.85
CA THR A 208 -2.99 0.24 -4.99
C THR A 208 -3.00 -0.62 -3.74
N MET A 209 -2.69 -0.02 -2.59
CA MET A 209 -2.87 -0.65 -1.29
C MET A 209 -4.36 -0.83 -1.00
N ILE A 210 -4.71 -1.99 -0.44
CA ILE A 210 -6.00 -2.20 0.23
C ILE A 210 -5.84 -1.72 1.67
N SER A 211 -6.49 -0.62 2.04
CA SER A 211 -6.37 -0.04 3.38
C SER A 211 -7.29 -0.73 4.39
N ASN A 212 -8.44 -1.22 3.92
CA ASN A 212 -9.48 -1.78 4.77
C ASN A 212 -10.26 -2.90 4.09
N PHE A 213 -10.53 -3.98 4.84
CA PHE A 213 -11.56 -4.97 4.52
C PHE A 213 -12.71 -4.83 5.51
N GLY A 214 -13.91 -4.46 5.05
CA GLY A 214 -15.04 -4.15 5.92
C GLY A 214 -14.71 -3.09 6.98
N LYS A 215 -14.68 -3.43 8.27
CA LYS A 215 -14.25 -2.49 9.34
C LYS A 215 -12.79 -2.68 9.76
N THR A 216 -12.13 -3.71 9.25
CA THR A 216 -10.78 -4.10 9.60
C THR A 216 -9.78 -3.26 8.82
N TYR A 217 -8.84 -2.62 9.51
CA TYR A 217 -7.74 -1.90 8.88
C TYR A 217 -6.59 -2.87 8.63
N VAL A 218 -6.12 -2.91 7.38
CA VAL A 218 -5.11 -3.89 6.90
C VAL A 218 -3.98 -3.22 6.11
N GLY A 219 -3.96 -1.88 6.10
CA GLY A 219 -2.93 -1.09 5.45
C GLY A 219 -1.63 -0.97 6.26
N LEU A 220 -0.73 -0.14 5.77
CA LEU A 220 0.59 0.12 6.36
C LEU A 220 0.51 0.65 7.81
N GLY A 221 1.41 0.18 8.67
CA GLY A 221 1.64 0.73 10.01
C GLY A 221 2.81 1.73 10.03
N MET A 222 3.04 2.38 11.18
CA MET A 222 4.22 3.27 11.33
C MET A 222 5.55 2.50 11.28
N HIS A 223 5.57 1.22 11.68
CA HIS A 223 6.75 0.36 11.54
C HIS A 223 7.10 0.06 10.07
N ASP A 224 6.19 0.29 9.13
CA ASP A 224 6.44 0.14 7.70
C ASP A 224 7.06 1.39 7.06
N VAL A 225 7.05 2.51 7.77
CA VAL A 225 7.60 3.77 7.29
C VAL A 225 9.10 3.76 7.51
N LYS A 226 9.87 3.83 6.42
CA LYS A 226 11.33 3.96 6.51
C LYS A 226 11.73 5.38 6.82
N SER A 227 11.18 6.33 6.07
CA SER A 227 11.51 7.74 6.17
C SER A 227 10.36 8.62 5.69
N ILE A 228 10.35 9.87 6.18
CA ILE A 228 9.46 10.94 5.72
C ILE A 228 10.32 12.09 5.24
N HIS A 229 10.11 12.50 3.99
CA HIS A 229 10.80 13.62 3.36
C HIS A 229 9.85 14.81 3.27
N LEU A 230 10.24 15.94 3.84
CA LEU A 230 9.49 17.19 3.72
C LEU A 230 10.06 18.01 2.56
N LEU A 231 9.16 18.59 1.77
CA LEU A 231 9.48 19.22 0.50
C LEU A 231 8.83 20.61 0.39
N THR A 232 9.50 21.54 -0.28
CA THR A 232 8.82 22.67 -0.94
C THR A 232 8.42 22.21 -2.34
N ILE A 233 7.16 22.35 -2.71
CA ILE A 233 6.61 21.92 -3.99
C ILE A 233 6.22 23.11 -4.87
N PRO A 234 6.35 23.02 -6.21
CA PRO A 234 6.03 24.09 -7.15
C PRO A 234 4.52 24.40 -7.30
N GLY A 235 3.64 23.47 -6.94
CA GLY A 235 2.22 23.53 -7.24
C GLY A 235 1.88 23.26 -8.71
N GLU A 236 0.59 23.03 -8.99
CA GLU A 236 0.09 22.56 -10.28
C GLU A 236 0.22 23.59 -11.41
N ILE A 237 -0.18 24.85 -11.18
CA ILE A 237 -0.23 25.88 -12.23
C ILE A 237 1.15 26.50 -12.45
N LEU A 238 1.83 26.86 -11.36
CA LEU A 238 3.05 27.67 -11.43
C LEU A 238 4.30 26.88 -11.79
N ARG A 239 4.26 25.52 -11.73
CA ARG A 239 5.25 24.64 -12.36
C ARG A 239 5.58 25.04 -13.81
N LYS A 240 4.62 25.59 -14.56
CA LYS A 240 4.82 26.00 -15.96
C LYS A 240 5.61 27.30 -16.10
N TRP A 241 5.68 28.10 -15.04
CA TRP A 241 6.22 29.47 -15.02
C TRP A 241 7.47 29.60 -14.14
N THR A 242 7.75 28.61 -13.30
CA THR A 242 8.97 28.54 -12.48
C THR A 242 10.09 27.80 -13.24
N SER A 243 11.33 28.23 -13.00
CA SER A 243 12.52 27.53 -13.52
C SER A 243 12.65 26.11 -12.96
N ILE A 244 12.06 25.86 -11.79
CA ILE A 244 12.08 24.58 -11.09
C ILE A 244 10.74 23.90 -11.23
N LYS A 245 10.77 22.67 -11.76
CA LYS A 245 9.59 21.89 -12.12
C LYS A 245 9.34 20.71 -11.19
N THR A 246 10.27 20.43 -10.29
CA THR A 246 10.16 19.34 -9.31
C THR A 246 10.27 19.87 -7.88
N PRO A 247 9.91 19.08 -6.86
CA PRO A 247 10.01 19.51 -5.47
C PRO A 247 11.44 19.85 -5.06
N LEU A 248 11.61 20.80 -4.15
CA LEU A 248 12.84 21.02 -3.42
C LEU A 248 12.82 20.20 -2.13
N HIS A 249 13.75 19.26 -1.99
CA HIS A 249 13.95 18.53 -0.75
C HIS A 249 14.47 19.44 0.36
N GLU A 250 13.89 19.34 1.56
CA GLU A 250 14.32 20.16 2.69
C GLU A 250 14.95 19.33 3.80
N ILE A 251 14.22 18.32 4.27
CA ILE A 251 14.63 17.52 5.42
C ILE A 251 14.05 16.11 5.33
N SER A 252 14.77 15.15 5.90
CA SER A 252 14.35 13.76 6.02
C SER A 252 14.31 13.35 7.49
N PHE A 253 13.28 12.60 7.86
CA PHE A 253 13.17 11.95 9.16
C PHE A 253 13.23 10.44 8.97
N GLU A 254 14.34 9.83 9.38
CA GLU A 254 14.49 8.37 9.40
C GLU A 254 13.76 7.78 10.60
N ASN A 255 13.02 6.69 10.37
CA ASN A 255 12.31 5.98 11.42
C ASN A 255 13.20 4.90 12.04
N PRO A 256 13.56 5.00 13.33
CA PRO A 256 14.34 3.97 14.00
C PRO A 256 13.54 2.67 14.21
N ASP A 257 12.21 2.75 14.23
CA ASP A 257 11.31 1.61 14.43
C ASP A 257 10.95 0.91 13.10
N TYR A 258 11.57 1.31 11.99
CA TYR A 258 11.32 0.71 10.69
C TYR A 258 11.71 -0.76 10.67
N LYS A 259 10.75 -1.62 10.27
CA LYS A 259 10.94 -3.05 10.10
C LYS A 259 10.51 -3.46 8.68
N PRO A 260 11.40 -4.05 7.87
CA PRO A 260 11.02 -4.60 6.57
C PRO A 260 9.95 -5.68 6.74
N ARG A 261 8.94 -5.68 5.87
CA ARG A 261 7.94 -6.76 5.85
C ARG A 261 8.52 -8.03 5.27
N VAL A 262 8.21 -9.15 5.91
CA VAL A 262 8.59 -10.48 5.44
C VAL A 262 7.84 -10.84 4.16
N CYS A 263 6.54 -10.57 4.10
CA CYS A 263 5.73 -10.86 2.93
C CYS A 263 4.56 -9.88 2.73
N ALA A 264 4.02 -9.93 1.51
CA ALA A 264 2.85 -9.19 1.06
C ALA A 264 2.03 -10.07 0.10
N ILE A 265 0.74 -9.80 -0.02
CA ILE A 265 -0.18 -10.49 -0.92
C ILE A 265 -0.59 -9.54 -2.05
N LYS A 266 -0.32 -9.97 -3.29
CA LYS A 266 -0.84 -9.32 -4.49
C LYS A 266 -2.12 -10.02 -4.91
N THR A 267 -3.22 -9.27 -4.95
CA THR A 267 -4.52 -9.79 -5.39
C THR A 267 -4.61 -9.72 -6.91
N GLY A 268 -4.90 -10.85 -7.56
CA GLY A 268 -4.99 -10.95 -9.03
C GLY A 268 -6.41 -11.06 -9.58
N PHE A 269 -7.41 -11.27 -8.73
CA PHE A 269 -8.83 -11.28 -9.11
C PHE A 269 -9.67 -10.48 -8.12
N VAL A 270 -10.27 -9.38 -8.58
CA VAL A 270 -10.86 -8.34 -7.72
C VAL A 270 -12.37 -8.16 -7.86
N ALA A 271 -13.03 -9.02 -8.63
CA ALA A 271 -14.49 -8.99 -8.74
C ALA A 271 -15.15 -9.57 -7.47
N HIS A 272 -15.17 -8.76 -6.40
CA HIS A 272 -15.60 -9.15 -5.04
C HIS A 272 -17.04 -9.67 -5.01
N ASP A 273 -18.00 -8.85 -5.42
CA ASP A 273 -19.44 -9.17 -5.34
C ASP A 273 -19.98 -9.92 -6.56
N ASN A 274 -19.16 -10.06 -7.61
CA ASN A 274 -19.54 -10.63 -8.89
C ASN A 274 -18.51 -11.67 -9.35
N TYR A 275 -18.27 -12.68 -8.52
CA TYR A 275 -17.40 -13.78 -8.90
C TYR A 275 -17.99 -14.52 -10.11
N LEU A 276 -17.29 -14.46 -11.24
CA LEU A 276 -17.61 -15.18 -12.45
C LEU A 276 -16.51 -16.22 -12.68
N LYS A 277 -16.86 -17.50 -12.56
CA LYS A 277 -15.89 -18.60 -12.66
C LYS A 277 -15.17 -18.60 -14.00
N GLU A 278 -15.90 -18.32 -15.07
CA GLU A 278 -15.36 -18.26 -16.44
C GLU A 278 -14.33 -17.13 -16.57
N GLU A 279 -14.58 -15.97 -15.95
CA GLU A 279 -13.61 -14.88 -15.92
C GLU A 279 -12.40 -15.23 -15.05
N PHE A 280 -12.62 -15.88 -13.91
CA PHE A 280 -11.53 -16.35 -13.06
C PHE A 280 -10.60 -17.30 -13.82
N ASP A 281 -11.14 -18.26 -14.56
CA ASP A 281 -10.35 -19.19 -15.38
C ASP A 281 -9.60 -18.46 -16.51
N LEU A 282 -10.22 -17.46 -17.15
CA LEU A 282 -9.57 -16.63 -18.17
C LEU A 282 -8.44 -15.77 -17.58
N VAL A 283 -8.64 -15.18 -16.41
CA VAL A 283 -7.64 -14.38 -15.69
C VAL A 283 -6.45 -15.26 -15.33
N ASN A 284 -6.66 -16.47 -14.81
CA ASN A 284 -5.57 -17.40 -14.52
C ASN A 284 -4.79 -17.77 -15.77
N ARG A 285 -5.48 -18.11 -16.86
CA ARG A 285 -4.83 -18.44 -18.14
C ARG A 285 -3.96 -17.29 -18.63
N ARG A 286 -4.48 -16.06 -18.64
CA ARG A 286 -3.71 -14.87 -19.06
C ARG A 286 -2.52 -14.61 -18.15
N ASN A 287 -2.66 -14.79 -16.84
CA ASN A 287 -1.53 -14.65 -15.90
C ASN A 287 -0.42 -15.68 -16.20
N ILE A 288 -0.77 -16.92 -16.55
CA ILE A 288 0.18 -17.96 -16.96
C ILE A 288 0.81 -17.60 -18.31
N ASP A 289 0.00 -17.26 -19.31
CA ASP A 289 0.46 -16.92 -20.68
C ASP A 289 1.40 -15.71 -20.69
N MET A 290 1.19 -14.76 -19.78
CA MET A 290 2.04 -13.58 -19.60
C MET A 290 3.26 -13.83 -18.69
N GLY A 291 3.40 -15.03 -18.11
CA GLY A 291 4.49 -15.40 -17.21
C GLY A 291 4.45 -14.70 -15.85
N LEU A 292 3.28 -14.21 -15.42
CA LEU A 292 3.08 -13.52 -14.14
C LEU A 292 2.94 -14.51 -12.97
N ILE A 293 2.46 -15.72 -13.26
CA ILE A 293 2.36 -16.86 -12.33
C ILE A 293 2.83 -18.13 -13.02
N PRO A 294 3.31 -19.16 -12.29
CA PRO A 294 3.73 -20.42 -12.89
C PRO A 294 2.54 -21.23 -13.43
N PRO A 295 2.76 -22.20 -14.34
CA PRO A 295 1.70 -23.02 -14.94
C PRO A 295 0.83 -23.77 -13.93
N GLU A 296 1.42 -24.18 -12.81
CA GLU A 296 0.75 -24.87 -11.71
C GLU A 296 0.10 -23.91 -10.70
N GLY A 297 0.19 -22.60 -10.91
CA GLY A 297 -0.34 -21.58 -10.02
C GLY A 297 -1.74 -21.08 -10.39
N ARG A 298 -2.41 -20.49 -9.41
CA ARG A 298 -3.60 -19.65 -9.59
C ARG A 298 -3.46 -18.34 -8.83
N VAL A 299 -4.11 -17.29 -9.31
CA VAL A 299 -4.14 -15.99 -8.63
C VAL A 299 -4.90 -16.07 -7.30
N ILE A 300 -4.56 -15.17 -6.38
CA ILE A 300 -5.27 -14.95 -5.13
C ILE A 300 -6.43 -13.98 -5.38
N THR A 301 -7.63 -14.36 -4.95
CA THR A 301 -8.83 -13.51 -5.08
C THR A 301 -8.91 -12.47 -3.96
N LEU A 302 -9.67 -11.40 -4.18
CA LEU A 302 -9.88 -10.35 -3.18
C LEU A 302 -10.60 -10.86 -1.93
N HIS A 303 -11.49 -11.84 -2.09
CA HIS A 303 -12.18 -12.48 -0.96
C HIS A 303 -11.21 -13.33 -0.12
N GLU A 304 -10.35 -14.13 -0.77
CA GLU A 304 -9.30 -14.85 -0.03
C GLU A 304 -8.33 -13.90 0.68
N ALA A 305 -7.98 -12.77 0.05
CA ALA A 305 -7.17 -11.73 0.69
C ALA A 305 -7.86 -11.13 1.92
N GLU A 306 -9.18 -10.93 1.89
CA GLU A 306 -9.97 -10.49 3.04
C GLU A 306 -9.91 -11.49 4.19
N GLU A 307 -10.19 -12.77 3.93
CA GLU A 307 -10.17 -13.82 4.95
C GLU A 307 -8.77 -13.99 5.56
N LEU A 308 -7.72 -13.93 4.74
CA LEU A 308 -6.33 -13.96 5.21
C LEU A 308 -6.02 -12.74 6.09
N ALA A 309 -6.52 -11.56 5.75
CA ALA A 309 -6.34 -10.36 6.56
C ALA A 309 -7.09 -10.46 7.90
N GLN A 310 -8.28 -11.04 7.92
CA GLN A 310 -9.05 -11.28 9.15
C GLN A 310 -8.38 -12.30 10.08
N SER A 311 -7.64 -13.27 9.54
CA SER A 311 -6.87 -14.23 10.34
C SER A 311 -5.64 -13.62 11.02
N GLY A 312 -5.16 -12.46 10.57
CA GLY A 312 -3.93 -11.82 11.05
C GLY A 312 -2.65 -12.58 10.69
N LEU A 313 -2.70 -13.43 9.66
CA LEU A 313 -1.58 -14.29 9.25
C LEU A 313 -0.31 -13.50 8.95
N LEU A 314 -0.43 -12.40 8.18
CA LEU A 314 0.75 -11.64 7.76
C LEU A 314 1.45 -10.96 8.94
N GLU A 315 0.70 -10.49 9.93
CA GLU A 315 1.22 -9.94 11.18
C GLU A 315 1.96 -11.02 11.98
N GLN A 316 1.39 -12.21 12.11
CA GLN A 316 2.02 -13.34 12.80
C GLN A 316 3.34 -13.74 12.11
N ILE A 317 3.36 -13.81 10.78
CA ILE A 317 4.57 -14.09 10.00
C ILE A 317 5.60 -12.98 10.20
N ASN A 318 5.17 -11.72 10.14
CA ASN A 318 6.06 -10.59 10.31
C ASN A 318 6.65 -10.54 11.73
N ASP A 319 5.94 -11.02 12.75
CA ASP A 319 6.46 -11.11 14.13
C ASP A 319 7.39 -12.31 14.33
N ALA A 320 7.10 -13.44 13.69
CA ALA A 320 7.89 -14.66 13.80
C ALA A 320 9.22 -14.60 13.02
N PHE A 321 9.25 -13.86 11.92
CA PHE A 321 10.36 -13.85 10.97
C PHE A 321 10.89 -12.45 10.66
N ALA A 322 12.10 -12.38 10.12
CA ALA A 322 12.69 -11.18 9.53
C ALA A 322 13.30 -11.52 8.17
N SER A 323 13.16 -10.61 7.22
CA SER A 323 13.81 -10.70 5.92
C SER A 323 14.29 -9.34 5.45
N ASP A 324 15.33 -9.34 4.63
CA ASP A 324 15.79 -8.14 3.94
C ASP A 324 14.90 -7.79 2.74
N ASN A 325 14.15 -8.74 2.19
CA ASN A 325 13.27 -8.52 1.06
C ASN A 325 11.86 -8.99 1.39
N THR A 326 10.86 -8.23 0.95
CA THR A 326 9.47 -8.65 1.06
C THR A 326 9.15 -9.68 -0.02
N TYR A 327 8.79 -10.89 0.38
CA TYR A 327 8.30 -11.91 -0.53
C TYR A 327 6.86 -11.60 -0.94
N VAL A 328 6.59 -11.50 -2.24
CA VAL A 328 5.25 -11.20 -2.74
C VAL A 328 4.57 -12.50 -3.17
N PHE A 329 3.51 -12.87 -2.45
CA PHE A 329 2.60 -13.93 -2.89
C PHE A 329 1.68 -13.37 -3.97
N SER A 330 2.00 -13.64 -5.23
CA SER A 330 1.14 -13.34 -6.39
C SER A 330 0.19 -14.49 -6.74
N HIS A 331 0.46 -15.68 -6.23
CA HIS A 331 -0.25 -16.91 -6.57
C HIS A 331 -0.16 -17.94 -5.44
N VAL A 332 -1.00 -18.96 -5.55
CA VAL A 332 -0.94 -20.21 -4.79
C VAL A 332 -1.03 -21.39 -5.76
N PRO A 333 -0.64 -22.61 -5.37
CA PRO A 333 -0.83 -23.79 -6.21
C PRO A 333 -2.30 -23.95 -6.61
N SER A 334 -2.54 -24.25 -7.89
CA SER A 334 -3.86 -24.55 -8.46
C SER A 334 -4.54 -25.76 -7.81
N THR A 335 -3.76 -26.63 -7.13
CA THR A 335 -4.27 -27.74 -6.33
C THR A 335 -4.97 -27.28 -5.04
N ILE A 336 -4.73 -26.05 -4.57
CA ILE A 336 -5.45 -25.47 -3.43
C ILE A 336 -6.75 -24.87 -3.97
N PRO A 337 -7.93 -25.40 -3.60
CA PRO A 337 -9.20 -24.88 -4.10
C PRO A 337 -9.41 -23.40 -3.77
N VAL A 338 -10.22 -22.70 -4.56
CA VAL A 338 -10.64 -21.32 -4.26
C VAL A 338 -11.37 -21.31 -2.92
N ASN A 339 -11.04 -20.35 -2.05
CA ASN A 339 -11.55 -20.19 -0.69
C ASN A 339 -11.12 -21.28 0.32
N ASP A 340 -10.15 -22.13 -0.02
CA ASP A 340 -9.49 -23.00 0.97
C ASP A 340 -8.46 -22.20 1.80
N ILE A 341 -8.95 -21.39 2.73
CA ILE A 341 -8.13 -20.46 3.53
C ILE A 341 -7.08 -21.22 4.38
N GLU A 342 -7.41 -22.41 4.86
CA GLU A 342 -6.48 -23.27 5.61
C GLU A 342 -5.34 -23.74 4.71
N GLY A 343 -5.65 -24.23 3.50
CA GLY A 343 -4.68 -24.62 2.50
C GLY A 343 -3.75 -23.46 2.11
N ILE A 344 -4.32 -22.28 1.85
CA ILE A 344 -3.56 -21.07 1.50
C ILE A 344 -2.64 -20.66 2.68
N THR A 345 -3.17 -20.64 3.90
CA THR A 345 -2.41 -20.27 5.11
C THR A 345 -1.23 -21.20 5.32
N LYS A 346 -1.44 -22.51 5.17
CA LYS A 346 -0.39 -23.52 5.25
C LYS A 346 0.68 -23.30 4.17
N PHE A 347 0.27 -23.13 2.91
CA PHE A 347 1.19 -22.88 1.81
C PHE A 347 2.05 -21.63 2.03
N ILE A 348 1.45 -20.51 2.45
CA ILE A 348 2.17 -19.27 2.75
C ILE A 348 3.21 -19.50 3.85
N THR A 349 2.81 -20.15 4.93
CA THR A 349 3.66 -20.37 6.11
C THR A 349 4.85 -21.29 5.77
N GLU A 350 4.59 -22.40 5.08
CA GLU A 350 5.63 -23.34 4.62
C GLU A 350 6.59 -22.67 3.62
N THR A 351 6.06 -21.87 2.69
CA THR A 351 6.86 -21.12 1.73
C THR A 351 7.82 -20.19 2.46
N ILE A 352 7.32 -19.35 3.38
CA ILE A 352 8.18 -18.41 4.14
C ILE A 352 9.23 -19.15 4.98
N ALA A 353 8.85 -20.24 5.66
CA ALA A 353 9.78 -21.03 6.47
C ALA A 353 10.89 -21.67 5.62
N SER A 354 10.63 -21.95 4.34
CA SER A 354 11.59 -22.55 3.40
C SER A 354 12.54 -21.53 2.74
N LEU A 355 12.26 -20.23 2.85
CA LEU A 355 13.06 -19.20 2.18
C LEU A 355 14.46 -19.06 2.81
N PRO A 356 15.55 -19.12 2.03
CA PRO A 356 16.92 -19.08 2.56
C PRO A 356 17.31 -17.72 3.16
N ASN A 357 16.61 -16.65 2.79
CA ASN A 357 16.84 -15.28 3.21
C ASN A 357 15.91 -14.81 4.34
N VAL A 358 15.22 -15.73 5.00
CA VAL A 358 14.33 -15.45 6.13
C VAL A 358 14.95 -16.00 7.42
N LYS A 359 14.98 -15.19 8.47
CA LYS A 359 15.49 -15.55 9.79
C LYS A 359 14.34 -15.57 10.79
N ARG A 360 14.29 -16.58 11.67
CA ARG A 360 13.34 -16.62 12.79
C ARG A 360 13.79 -15.64 13.87
N VAL A 361 12.88 -14.80 14.35
CA VAL A 361 13.15 -13.74 15.35
C VAL A 361 12.21 -13.82 16.56
N GLY A 362 11.05 -14.47 16.41
CA GLY A 362 10.09 -14.69 17.50
C GLY A 362 10.51 -15.81 18.48
N PRO A 363 9.88 -15.89 19.67
CA PRO A 363 10.14 -16.96 20.62
C PRO A 363 9.93 -18.32 19.95
N VAL A 364 10.82 -19.25 20.24
CA VAL A 364 10.62 -20.66 19.92
C VAL A 364 9.31 -21.05 20.59
N ILE A 365 8.28 -21.37 19.81
CA ILE A 365 7.16 -22.16 20.33
C ILE A 365 7.83 -23.52 20.58
N GLU A 366 8.37 -23.70 21.78
CA GLU A 366 8.76 -25.02 22.25
C GLU A 366 7.46 -25.83 22.25
N GLU A 367 7.39 -26.77 21.31
CA GLU A 367 6.41 -27.84 21.35
C GLU A 367 6.63 -28.51 22.71
N ILE A 368 5.71 -28.30 23.65
CA ILE A 368 5.71 -29.05 24.90
C ILE A 368 5.40 -30.47 24.47
N THR A 369 6.44 -31.27 24.24
CA THR A 369 6.30 -32.72 24.12
C THR A 369 5.79 -33.21 25.46
N ASP A 370 4.61 -33.81 25.48
CA ASP A 370 4.04 -34.56 26.60
C ASP A 370 4.86 -35.83 26.89
N GLU A 371 6.17 -35.71 27.05
CA GLU A 371 6.96 -36.78 27.66
C GLU A 371 6.75 -36.69 29.17
N GLU A 372 5.91 -37.59 29.68
CA GLU A 372 5.80 -37.85 31.11
C GLU A 372 7.21 -38.04 31.70
N PRO A 373 7.56 -37.34 32.80
CA PRO A 373 8.83 -37.55 33.45
C PRO A 373 8.89 -38.99 33.93
N GLN A 374 9.80 -39.78 33.37
CA GLN A 374 10.13 -41.10 33.89
C GLN A 374 10.62 -40.93 35.33
N GLY A 375 9.76 -41.31 36.27
CA GLY A 375 10.08 -41.30 37.69
C GLY A 375 11.33 -42.15 37.97
N PRO A 376 12.06 -41.83 39.06
CA PRO A 376 13.30 -42.53 39.39
C PRO A 376 13.02 -44.02 39.60
N LYS A 377 13.73 -44.87 38.84
CA LYS A 377 13.81 -46.30 39.12
C LYS A 377 14.40 -46.45 40.53
N LYS A 378 13.62 -47.04 41.43
CA LYS A 378 14.10 -47.51 42.71
C LYS A 378 14.83 -48.82 42.48
N ASP A 379 16.10 -48.86 42.87
CA ASP A 379 16.85 -50.09 43.12
C ASP A 379 16.44 -50.72 44.46
#